data_AF-A0A238KLY7-F1
#
_entry.id   AF-A0A238KLY7-F1
#
_cell.length_a   1.000
_cell.length_b   1.000
_cell.length_c   1.000
_cell.angle_alpha   90.00
_cell.angle_beta   90.00
_cell.angle_gamma   90.00
#
_symmetry.space_group_name_H-M   'P 1'
#
loop_
_entity.id
_entity.type
_entity.pdbx_description
1 polymer ?
#
loop_
_entity_poly.entity_id
_entity_poly.type
_entity_poly.pdbx_seq_one_letter_code
_entity_poly.pdbx_strand_id
1 'polypeptide(L)' 'MQVSIKDLENYKIYVAKAIQSRADGEFYIPIFERLEREINDRRQNLDTMSRIRAIANMG' A
#
# COMPACT_ATOMS: atom_id res chain seq x y z
N MET A 1 13.84 -4.75 -10.47
CA MET A 1 12.96 -3.57 -10.54
C MET A 1 12.56 -3.22 -9.10
N GLN A 2 12.92 -2.04 -8.62
CA GLN A 2 12.55 -1.61 -7.26
C GLN A 2 11.14 -1.02 -7.30
N VAL A 3 10.20 -1.62 -6.57
CA VAL A 3 8.80 -1.18 -6.52
C VAL A 3 8.66 -0.19 -5.36
N SER A 4 8.16 1.02 -5.63
CA SER A 4 7.89 2.02 -4.60
C SER A 4 6.52 1.81 -3.95
N ILE A 5 6.29 2.41 -2.77
CA ILE A 5 4.96 2.41 -2.14
C ILE A 5 3.92 3.09 -3.05
N LYS A 6 4.31 4.12 -3.79
CA LYS A 6 3.43 4.79 -4.75
C LYS A 6 3.02 3.85 -5.89
N ASP A 7 3.92 2.99 -6.34
CA ASP A 7 3.60 1.98 -7.35
C ASP A 7 2.60 0.95 -6.79
N LEU A 8 2.77 0.53 -5.53
CA LEU A 8 1.82 -0.36 -4.85
C LEU A 8 0.43 0.27 -4.72
N GLU A 9 0.34 1.56 -4.38
CA GLU A 9 -0.93 2.30 -4.33
C GLU A 9 -1.61 2.37 -5.71
N ASN A 10 -0.84 2.54 -6.79
CA ASN A 10 -1.38 2.53 -8.15
C ASN A 10 -1.87 1.13 -8.56
N TYR A 11 -1.10 0.08 -8.26
CA TYR A 11 -1.50 -1.30 -8.55
C TYR A 11 -2.76 -1.71 -7.77
N LYS A 12 -2.92 -1.21 -6.55
CA LYS A 12 -4.15 -1.41 -5.77
C LYS A 12 -5.40 -0.99 -6.55
N ILE A 13 -5.37 0.17 -7.21
CA ILE A 13 -6.53 0.67 -8.00
C ILE A 13 -6.84 -0.28 -9.16
N TYR A 14 -5.82 -0.80 -9.83
CA TYR A 14 -6.00 -1.76 -10.92
C TYR A 14 -6.64 -3.06 -10.42
N VAL A 15 -6.16 -3.59 -9.29
CA VAL A 15 -6.69 -4.82 -8.68
C VAL A 15 -8.15 -4.63 -8.24
N ALA A 16 -8.49 -3.48 -7.64
CA ALA A 16 -9.87 -3.18 -7.27
C ALA A 16 -10.83 -3.23 -8.48
N LYS A 17 -10.43 -2.63 -9.61
CA LYS A 17 -11.20 -2.67 -10.85
C LYS A 17 -11.35 -4.09 -11.40
N ALA A 18 -10.29 -4.90 -11.29
CA ALA A 18 -10.32 -6.30 -11.72
C ALA A 18 -11.23 -7.16 -10.83
N ILE A 19 -11.29 -6.90 -9.52
CA ILE A 19 -12.23 -7.59 -8.61
C ILE A 19 -13.67 -7.17 -8.94
N GLN A 20 -13.91 -5.88 -9.19
CA GLN A 20 -15.23 -5.34 -9.50
C GLN A 20 -15.87 -5.97 -10.75
N SER A 21 -15.07 -6.34 -11.75
CA SER A 21 -15.59 -6.91 -13.01
C SER A 21 -15.87 -8.43 -12.93
N ARG A 22 -15.60 -9.07 -11.79
CA ARG A 22 -15.76 -10.52 -11.61
C ARG A 22 -17.08 -10.89 -10.95
N ALA A 23 -17.69 -11.97 -11.41
CA ALA A 23 -18.90 -12.53 -10.80
C ALA A 23 -18.65 -13.07 -9.38
N ASP A 24 -17.43 -13.52 -9.09
CA ASP A 24 -16.97 -14.04 -7.80
C ASP A 24 -16.15 -12.99 -7.01
N GLY A 25 -16.30 -11.71 -7.33
CA GLY A 25 -15.50 -10.61 -6.77
C GLY A 25 -15.53 -10.54 -5.23
N GLU A 26 -16.65 -10.90 -4.61
CA GLU A 26 -16.83 -10.85 -3.15
C GLU A 26 -15.80 -11.70 -2.38
N PHE A 27 -15.40 -12.85 -2.93
CA PHE A 27 -14.42 -13.75 -2.29
C PHE A 27 -13.03 -13.13 -2.20
N TYR A 28 -12.74 -12.13 -3.03
CA TYR A 28 -11.44 -11.46 -3.07
C TYR A 28 -11.37 -10.24 -2.16
N ILE A 29 -12.51 -9.73 -1.67
CA ILE A 29 -12.55 -8.53 -0.81
C ILE A 29 -11.66 -8.70 0.44
N PRO A 30 -11.73 -9.81 1.21
CA PRO A 30 -10.91 -9.95 2.42
C PRO A 30 -9.40 -9.96 2.14
N ILE A 31 -9.00 -10.50 0.98
CA ILE A 31 -7.61 -10.53 0.52
C ILE A 31 -7.17 -9.10 0.15
N PHE A 32 -8.02 -8.37 -0.55
CA PHE A 32 -7.76 -7.00 -0.95
C PHE A 32 -7.65 -6.06 0.25
N GLU A 33 -8.53 -6.18 1.24
CA GLU A 33 -8.45 -5.41 2.49
C GLU A 33 -7.16 -5.68 3.27
N ARG A 34 -6.68 -6.93 3.27
CA ARG A 34 -5.39 -7.26 3.86
C ARG A 34 -4.24 -6.56 3.14
N LEU A 35 -4.26 -6.56 1.80
CA LEU A 35 -3.28 -5.84 0.99
C LEU A 35 -3.31 -4.32 1.28
N GLU A 36 -4.49 -3.74 1.47
CA GLU A 36 -4.64 -2.34 1.86
C GLU A 36 -3.96 -2.01 3.18
N ARG A 37 -4.18 -2.84 4.20
CA ARG A 37 -3.53 -2.69 5.52
C ARG A 37 -2.02 -2.77 5.39
N GLU A 38 -1.50 -3.77 4.69
CA GLU A 38 -0.05 -3.96 4.54
C GLU A 38 0.63 -2.80 3.79
N ILE A 39 -0.03 -2.21 2.78
CA ILE A 39 0.49 -1.02 2.08
C ILE A 39 0.50 0.20 3.02
N ASN A 40 -0.58 0.39 3.77
CA ASN A 40 -0.69 1.51 4.71
C ASN A 40 0.37 1.41 5.82
N ASP A 41 0.58 0.23 6.41
CA ASP A 41 1.58 0.03 7.47
C ASP A 41 2.99 0.35 6.97
N ARG A 42 3.32 -0.09 5.74
CA ARG A 42 4.61 0.23 5.11
C ARG A 42 4.77 1.74 4.90
N ARG A 43 3.70 2.44 4.50
CA ARG A 43 3.71 3.90 4.30
C ARG A 43 4.00 4.62 5.61
N GLN A 44 3.29 4.25 6.67
CA GLN A 44 3.50 4.83 8.01
C GLN A 44 4.91 4.58 8.54
N ASN A 45 5.48 3.40 8.27
CA ASN A 45 6.86 3.08 8.64
C ASN A 45 7.88 3.94 7.88
N LEU A 46 7.70 4.16 6.58
CA LEU A 46 8.56 5.07 5.81
C LEU A 46 8.45 6.52 6.29
N ASP A 47 7.25 6.99 6.57
CA ASP A 47 7.02 8.34 7.09
C ASP A 47 7.69 8.53 8.45
N THR A 48 7.59 7.52 9.33
CA THR A 48 8.25 7.52 10.64
C THR A 48 9.77 7.55 10.50
N MET A 49 10.35 6.70 9.66
CA MET A 49 11.81 6.70 9.42
C MET A 49 12.29 8.01 8.81
N SER A 50 11.51 8.61 7.91
CA SER A 50 11.83 9.91 7.31
C SER A 50 11.85 11.01 8.37
N ARG A 51 10.89 11.01 9.30
CA ARG A 51 10.85 11.93 10.44
C ARG A 51 12.06 11.74 11.37
N ILE A 52 12.42 10.49 11.70
CA ILE A 52 13.60 10.19 12.53
C ILE A 52 14.87 10.72 11.88
N ARG A 53 15.06 10.48 10.57
CA ARG A 53 16.23 10.98 9.83
C ARG A 53 16.29 12.51 9.78
N ALA A 54 15.15 13.17 9.64
CA ALA A 54 15.09 14.63 9.65
C ALA A 54 15.57 15.21 10.99
N ILE A 55 15.21 14.58 12.11
CA ILE A 55 15.70 14.98 13.45
C ILE A 55 17.22 14.77 13.56
N ALA A 56 17.72 13.60 13.14
CA ALA A 56 19.13 13.26 13.24
C ALA A 56 20.05 14.19 12.43
N ASN A 57 19.56 14.78 11.34
CA ASN A 57 20.33 15.72 10.51
C ASN A 57 20.27 17.18 11.01
N MET A 58 19.48 17.48 12.04
CA MET A 58 19.36 18.82 12.65
C MET A 58 20.24 19.00 13.91
N GLY A 59 20.85 17.93 14.41
CA GLY A 59 21.81 17.95 15.53
C GLY A 59 23.24 17.79 15.06
#